data_AF-A0A2L2Y4L5-F1
#
_entry.id   AF-A0A2L2Y4L5-F1
#
_cell.length_a   1.000
_cell.length_b   1.000
_cell.length_c   1.000
_cell.angle_alpha   90.00
_cell.angle_beta   90.00
_cell.angle_gamma   90.00
#
_symmetry.space_group_name_H-M   'P 1'
#
loop_
_entity.id
_entity.type
_entity.pdbx_description
1 polymer ?
#
loop_
_entity_poly.entity_id
_entity_poly.type
_entity_poly.pdbx_seq_one_letter_code
_entity_poly.pdbx_strand_id
1 'polypeptide(L)'
;CPPNFCSGVKCDDLSNCLRENGQKIREKGSFCKCCDICVKVLGEGERCMPDHILGSISASECDEGLACHRSHWKCVTMEEFLED
;
A
#
# COMPACT_ATOMS: atom_id res chain seq x y z
N CYS A 1 14.73 6.40 -10.75
CA CYS A 1 15.73 5.37 -10.45
C CYS A 1 16.65 5.22 -11.64
N PRO A 2 17.96 4.96 -11.43
CA PRO A 2 18.89 4.77 -12.53
C PRO A 2 18.47 3.58 -13.42
N PRO A 3 18.84 3.59 -14.71
CA PRO A 3 18.71 2.40 -15.56
C PRO A 3 19.36 1.17 -14.89
N ASN A 4 18.77 0.00 -15.08
CA ASN A 4 19.24 -1.29 -14.53
C ASN A 4 19.28 -1.40 -12.99
N PHE A 5 18.69 -0.46 -12.24
CA PHE A 5 18.65 -0.53 -10.78
C PHE A 5 18.08 -1.87 -10.26
N CYS A 6 17.01 -2.38 -10.90
CA CYS A 6 16.35 -3.61 -10.47
C CYS A 6 17.20 -4.89 -10.69
N SER A 7 18.25 -4.85 -11.52
CA SER A 7 19.04 -6.04 -11.85
C SER A 7 19.85 -6.58 -10.67
N GLY A 8 20.14 -5.74 -9.67
CA GLY A 8 20.80 -6.13 -8.42
C GLY A 8 19.85 -6.32 -7.24
N VAL A 9 18.53 -6.12 -7.44
CA VAL A 9 17.55 -6.20 -6.37
C VAL A 9 17.10 -7.65 -6.21
N LYS A 10 17.19 -8.17 -4.98
CA LYS A 10 16.58 -9.44 -4.59
C LYS A 10 15.22 -9.14 -3.97
N CYS A 11 14.16 -9.69 -4.56
CA CYS A 11 12.81 -9.56 -4.03
C CYS A 11 12.55 -10.55 -2.88
N ASP A 12 11.65 -10.16 -1.98
CA ASP A 12 11.23 -10.98 -0.85
C ASP A 12 10.34 -12.15 -1.29
N ASP A 13 10.31 -13.22 -0.49
CA ASP A 13 9.35 -14.32 -0.66
C ASP A 13 7.98 -13.89 -0.11
N LEU A 14 6.97 -13.86 -0.98
CA LEU A 14 5.62 -13.42 -0.66
C LEU A 14 4.65 -14.59 -0.44
N SER A 15 5.14 -15.82 -0.30
CA SER A 15 4.30 -17.02 -0.16
C SER A 15 3.32 -16.96 1.02
N ASN A 16 3.65 -16.22 2.08
CA ASN A 16 2.77 -16.02 3.26
C ASN A 16 1.92 -14.75 3.19
N CYS A 17 2.00 -13.99 2.09
CA CYS A 17 1.24 -12.76 1.90
C CYS A 17 -0.19 -13.05 1.44
N LEU A 18 -1.07 -13.37 2.39
CA LEU A 18 -2.41 -13.89 2.11
C LEU A 18 -3.49 -12.96 2.68
N ARG A 19 -4.60 -12.86 1.93
CA ARG A 19 -5.82 -12.11 2.34
C ARG A 19 -6.37 -12.58 3.68
N GLU A 20 -6.33 -13.88 3.93
CA GLU A 20 -6.75 -14.52 5.19
C GLU A 20 -5.94 -14.07 6.42
N ASN A 21 -4.73 -13.55 6.23
CA ASN A 21 -3.92 -12.94 7.30
C ASN A 21 -4.06 -11.41 7.37
N GLY A 22 -5.04 -10.82 6.68
CA GLY A 22 -5.21 -9.37 6.60
C GLY A 22 -4.11 -8.69 5.76
N GLN A 23 -3.53 -9.40 4.79
CA GLN A 23 -2.47 -8.89 3.92
C GLN A 23 -2.84 -9.03 2.45
N LYS A 24 -2.17 -8.26 1.59
CA LYS A 24 -2.28 -8.43 0.14
C LYS A 24 -0.95 -8.13 -0.55
N ILE A 25 -0.75 -8.76 -1.70
CA ILE A 25 0.37 -8.43 -2.58
C ILE A 25 0.05 -7.11 -3.28
N ARG A 26 0.97 -6.16 -3.17
CA ARG A 26 0.99 -4.95 -3.98
C ARG A 26 2.02 -5.09 -5.08
N GLU A 27 1.54 -5.11 -6.32
CA GLU A 27 2.39 -5.21 -7.49
C GLU A 27 3.32 -4.02 -7.62
N LYS A 28 4.61 -4.29 -7.85
CA LYS A 28 5.66 -3.28 -8.04
C LYS A 28 5.66 -2.19 -6.97
N GLY A 29 5.31 -2.56 -5.74
CA GLY A 29 5.17 -1.65 -4.62
C GLY A 29 6.47 -1.25 -3.95
N SER A 30 7.59 -1.90 -4.29
CA SER A 30 8.89 -1.59 -3.69
C SER A 30 9.49 -0.28 -4.21
N PHE A 31 10.57 0.18 -3.55
CA PHE A 31 11.36 1.30 -4.06
C PHE A 31 11.81 1.01 -5.49
N CYS A 32 11.71 2.01 -6.36
CA CYS A 32 11.99 1.86 -7.79
C CYS A 32 11.10 0.86 -8.54
N LYS A 33 10.00 0.39 -7.95
CA LYS A 33 9.02 -0.50 -8.59
C LYS A 33 9.62 -1.82 -9.10
N CYS A 34 10.66 -2.30 -8.41
CA CYS A 34 11.40 -3.49 -8.84
C CYS A 34 10.76 -4.80 -8.40
N CYS A 35 10.06 -4.78 -7.26
CA CYS A 35 9.48 -5.96 -6.64
C CYS A 35 8.06 -5.67 -6.22
N ASP A 36 7.27 -6.73 -6.23
CA ASP A 36 6.03 -6.78 -5.48
C ASP A 36 6.35 -6.78 -3.98
N ILE A 37 5.42 -6.32 -3.17
CA ILE A 37 5.58 -6.29 -1.71
C ILE A 37 4.32 -6.82 -1.04
N CYS A 38 4.46 -7.27 0.20
CA CYS A 38 3.32 -7.58 1.05
C CYS A 38 2.92 -6.34 1.88
N VAL A 39 1.64 -5.97 1.85
CA VAL A 39 1.11 -4.86 2.65
C VAL A 39 -0.01 -5.35 3.55
N LYS A 40 -0.15 -4.73 4.74
CA LYS A 40 -1.32 -4.91 5.59
C LYS A 40 -2.54 -4.26 4.93
N VAL A 41 -3.66 -4.97 4.92
CA VAL A 41 -4.96 -4.42 4.52
C VAL A 41 -5.61 -3.75 5.73
N LEU A 42 -6.10 -2.54 5.55
CA LEU A 42 -6.76 -1.72 6.56
C LEU A 42 -8.25 -1.62 6.26
N GLY A 43 -9.08 -1.95 7.25
CA GLY A 43 -10.52 -1.77 7.19
C GLY A 43 -10.97 -0.33 7.41
N GLU A 44 -12.27 -0.11 7.30
CA GLU A 44 -12.91 1.19 7.52
C GLU A 44 -12.61 1.72 8.93
N GLY A 45 -12.31 3.01 9.03
CA GLY A 45 -11.96 3.71 10.27
C GLY A 45 -10.55 3.44 10.80
N GLU A 46 -9.82 2.45 10.27
CA GLU A 46 -8.42 2.20 10.65
C GLU A 46 -7.51 3.35 10.19
N ARG A 47 -6.47 3.60 10.98
CA ARG A 47 -5.50 4.66 10.69
C ARG A 47 -4.65 4.29 9.48
N CYS A 48 -4.61 5.17 8.49
CA CYS A 48 -3.83 5.02 7.28
C CYS A 48 -2.83 6.18 7.13
N MET A 49 -1.88 6.03 6.20
CA MET A 49 -0.96 7.08 5.79
C MET A 49 -1.20 7.38 4.30
N PRO A 50 -1.44 8.64 3.90
CA PRO A 50 -1.66 8.96 2.50
C PRO A 50 -0.42 8.65 1.65
N ASP A 51 -0.62 8.05 0.47
CA ASP A 51 0.45 7.58 -0.43
C ASP A 51 1.36 8.69 -1.03
N HIS A 52 1.16 9.96 -0.66
CA HIS A 52 1.89 11.10 -1.24
C HIS A 52 3.05 11.63 -0.38
N ILE A 53 3.43 10.95 0.70
CA ILE A 53 4.67 11.30 1.40
C ILE A 53 5.85 10.81 0.56
N LEU A 54 6.43 11.74 -0.21
CA LEU A 54 7.53 11.49 -1.15
C LEU A 54 8.63 10.62 -0.52
N GLY A 55 8.88 9.46 -1.13
CA GLY A 55 9.95 8.54 -0.74
C GLY A 55 9.55 7.46 0.28
N SER A 56 8.32 7.48 0.81
CA SER A 56 7.84 6.44 1.71
C SER A 56 7.14 5.32 0.94
N ILE A 57 7.57 4.08 1.16
CA ILE A 57 6.82 2.89 0.74
C ILE A 57 5.80 2.63 1.85
N SER A 58 4.51 2.81 1.57
CA SER A 58 3.50 2.43 2.56
C SER A 58 3.51 0.91 2.76
N ALA A 59 3.59 0.48 4.02
CA ALA A 59 3.51 -0.93 4.43
C ALA A 59 2.05 -1.39 4.64
N SER A 60 1.08 -0.50 4.47
CA SER A 60 -0.34 -0.77 4.64
C SER A 60 -1.19 0.00 3.63
N GLU A 61 -2.32 -0.56 3.24
CA GLU A 61 -3.27 0.07 2.33
C GLU A 61 -4.69 -0.18 2.80
N CYS A 62 -5.60 0.76 2.49
CA CYS A 62 -7.02 0.53 2.70
C CYS A 62 -7.51 -0.64 1.84
N ASP A 63 -8.54 -1.32 2.34
CA ASP A 63 -9.20 -2.40 1.61
C ASP A 63 -9.92 -1.89 0.36
N GLU A 64 -10.37 -2.82 -0.48
CA GLU A 64 -11.15 -2.53 -1.68
C GLU A 64 -12.40 -1.70 -1.34
N GLY A 65 -12.61 -0.63 -2.09
CA GLY A 65 -13.71 0.31 -1.87
C GLY A 65 -13.44 1.40 -0.83
N LEU A 66 -12.27 1.39 -0.18
CA LEU A 66 -11.85 2.40 0.79
C LEU A 66 -10.69 3.25 0.28
N ALA A 67 -10.65 4.52 0.68
CA ALA A 67 -9.54 5.43 0.43
C ALA A 67 -9.03 6.06 1.73
N CYS A 68 -7.73 6.37 1.77
CA CYS A 68 -7.14 7.03 2.91
C CYS A 68 -7.48 8.53 2.92
N HIS A 69 -8.40 8.95 3.79
CA HIS A 69 -8.79 10.35 3.94
C HIS A 69 -7.62 11.19 4.47
N ARG A 70 -7.16 12.20 3.72
CA ARG A 70 -5.95 12.96 4.05
C ARG A 70 -6.07 13.80 5.32
N SER A 71 -7.27 14.32 5.61
CA SER A 71 -7.51 15.16 6.78
C SER A 71 -7.63 14.32 8.06
N HIS A 72 -8.20 13.12 7.96
CA HIS A 72 -8.53 12.29 9.13
C HIS A 72 -7.53 11.16 9.36
N TRP A 73 -6.69 10.86 8.35
CA TRP A 73 -5.73 9.76 8.36
C TRP A 73 -6.41 8.42 8.63
N LYS A 74 -7.59 8.22 8.04
CA LYS A 74 -8.40 7.01 8.19
C LYS A 74 -8.88 6.49 6.86
N CYS A 75 -9.02 5.16 6.76
CA CYS A 75 -9.70 4.55 5.63
C CYS A 75 -11.19 4.85 5.72
N VAL A 76 -11.74 5.51 4.71
CA VAL A 76 -13.15 5.87 4.58
C VAL A 76 -13.67 5.33 3.26
N THR A 77 -14.99 5.23 3.12
CA THR A 77 -15.59 4.83 1.84
C THR A 77 -15.28 5.86 0.75
N MET A 78 -15.29 5.43 -0.51
CA MET A 78 -15.13 6.36 -1.63
C MET A 78 -16.24 7.41 -1.70
N GLU A 79 -17.44 7.09 -1.20
CA GLU A 79 -18.55 8.05 -1.09
C GLU A 79 -18.19 9.17 -0.12
N GLU A 80 -17.80 8.83 1.11
CA GLU A 80 -17.34 9.80 2.12
C GLU A 80 -16.10 10.58 1.67
N PHE A 81 -15.20 9.96 0.90
CA PHE A 81 -14.00 10.62 0.40
C PHE A 81 -14.29 11.73 -0.62
N LEU A 82 -15.40 11.63 -1.38
CA LEU A 82 -15.75 12.58 -2.44
C LEU A 82 -16.59 13.77 -1.95
N GLU A 83 -17.11 13.71 -0.73
CA GLU A 83 -17.94 14.77 -0.12
C GLU A 83 -17.12 15.82 0.65
N ASP A 84 -15.81 15.60 0.83
CA ASP A 84 -14.82 16.48 1.49
C ASP A 84 -14.00 17.30 0.47
#